data_AF-A0AA37TGE0-F1
#
_entry.id   AF-A0AA37TGE0-F1
#
_cell.length_a   1.000
_cell.length_b   1.000
_cell.length_c   1.000
_cell.angle_alpha   90.00
_cell.angle_beta   90.00
_cell.angle_gamma   90.00
#
_symmetry.space_group_name_H-M   'P 1'
#
loop_
_entity.id
_entity.type
_entity.pdbx_description
1 polymer ?
#
loop_
_entity_poly.entity_id
_entity_poly.type
_entity_poly.pdbx_seq_one_letter_code
_entity_poly.pdbx_strand_id
1 'polypeptide(L)'
;MPASTSKLATLTAQSNALPLDSAPRIEIGPGIEARYGLCPCSTLKSNPAAVRVHPKQQIKKLTRAIEVAGPLAPVIVDEDYTILSGHARVEAVRAGSESIPIVQVFGLSEARKRAFLLSDNRIGEDARLDRQRLAKQIPELTVLLQDAGFEISDTGFEIAEFDALTLDFADQVEADDDVDPALLQEPLVLRPGDLLQLGNIASLSATHGIRPCWIG
;
A
#
# COMPACT_ATOMS: atom_id res chain seq x y z
N MET A 1 31.70 -5.43 -10.87
CA MET A 1 30.93 -4.88 -9.74
C MET A 1 30.68 -3.39 -10.00
N PRO A 2 29.62 -2.98 -10.70
CA PRO A 2 29.18 -1.60 -10.65
C PRO A 2 28.07 -1.44 -9.61
N ALA A 3 28.19 -0.36 -8.85
CA ALA A 3 27.33 0.04 -7.75
C ALA A 3 25.88 0.20 -8.18
N SER A 4 24.98 -0.37 -7.37
CA SER A 4 23.53 -0.13 -7.37
C SER A 4 23.28 1.34 -7.09
N THR A 5 23.23 2.13 -8.17
CA THR A 5 22.90 3.55 -8.12
C THR A 5 21.39 3.64 -8.29
N SER A 6 20.75 4.15 -7.24
CA SER A 6 19.31 4.24 -6.98
C SER A 6 18.41 4.37 -8.22
N LYS A 7 17.62 3.32 -8.49
CA LYS A 7 16.40 3.41 -9.34
C LYS A 7 15.34 4.37 -8.78
N LEU A 8 15.46 4.78 -7.52
CA LEU A 8 14.52 5.69 -6.84
C LEU A 8 14.68 7.16 -7.24
N ALA A 9 15.84 7.59 -7.77
CA ALA A 9 16.07 9.00 -8.12
C ALA A 9 15.30 9.47 -9.37
N THR A 10 14.76 8.54 -10.16
CA THR A 10 14.19 8.86 -11.48
C THR A 10 12.66 8.91 -11.52
N LEU A 11 11.97 8.49 -10.46
CA LEU A 11 10.49 8.50 -10.41
C LEU A 11 9.88 9.80 -9.88
N THR A 12 10.70 10.75 -9.42
CA THR A 12 10.25 12.00 -8.78
C THR A 12 10.36 13.24 -9.67
N ALA A 13 10.89 13.12 -10.88
CA ALA A 13 11.04 14.25 -11.80
C ALA A 13 10.12 14.08 -13.01
N GLN A 14 9.17 15.02 -13.17
CA GLN A 14 8.41 15.27 -14.40
C GLN A 14 7.32 14.21 -14.68
N SER A 15 6.07 14.38 -14.25
CA SER A 15 5.06 14.92 -15.19
C SER A 15 3.66 15.15 -14.60
N ASN A 16 3.43 15.01 -13.29
CA ASN A 16 2.12 15.25 -12.66
C ASN A 16 2.19 15.89 -11.26
N ALA A 17 3.21 16.69 -10.98
CA ALA A 17 3.23 17.48 -9.75
C ALA A 17 2.20 18.60 -9.89
N LEU A 18 0.94 18.39 -9.48
CA LEU A 18 0.00 19.48 -9.22
C LEU A 18 0.53 20.22 -7.98
N PRO A 19 1.20 21.37 -8.15
CA PRO A 19 1.61 22.19 -7.03
C PRO A 19 0.33 22.62 -6.31
N LEU A 20 0.31 22.51 -4.98
CA LEU A 20 -0.88 22.82 -4.19
C LEU A 20 -1.47 24.20 -4.54
N ASP A 21 -0.62 25.17 -4.85
CA ASP A 21 -1.04 26.54 -5.13
C ASP A 21 -1.87 26.71 -6.40
N SER A 22 -1.69 25.84 -7.39
CA SER A 22 -2.49 25.85 -8.61
C SER A 22 -3.68 24.89 -8.57
N ALA A 23 -3.84 24.13 -7.49
CA ALA A 23 -4.93 23.16 -7.37
C ALA A 23 -6.28 23.89 -7.16
N PRO A 24 -7.33 23.51 -7.92
CA PRO A 24 -8.64 24.09 -7.76
C PRO A 24 -9.22 23.76 -6.38
N ARG A 25 -9.99 24.68 -5.83
CA ARG A 25 -10.79 24.42 -4.63
C ARG A 25 -12.10 23.78 -5.02
N ILE A 26 -12.48 22.75 -4.27
CA ILE A 26 -13.71 21.99 -4.46
C ILE A 26 -14.48 22.04 -3.16
N GLU A 27 -15.78 22.29 -3.23
CA GLU A 27 -16.66 22.23 -2.07
C GLU A 27 -16.85 20.76 -1.66
N ILE A 28 -16.49 20.43 -0.42
CA ILE A 28 -16.59 19.06 0.15
C ILE A 28 -17.70 18.95 1.21
N GLY A 29 -18.30 20.08 1.57
CA GLY A 29 -19.41 20.16 2.51
C GLY A 29 -19.88 21.61 2.65
N PRO A 30 -20.99 21.86 3.36
CA PRO A 30 -21.59 23.19 3.44
C PRO A 30 -20.61 24.24 3.99
N GLY A 31 -20.14 25.13 3.10
CA GLY A 31 -19.16 26.16 3.44
C GLY A 31 -17.75 25.63 3.75
N ILE A 32 -17.42 24.42 3.30
CA ILE A 32 -16.11 23.79 3.46
C ILE A 32 -15.53 23.50 2.08
N GLU A 33 -14.39 24.10 1.79
CA GLU A 33 -13.63 23.87 0.56
C GLU A 33 -12.38 23.05 0.86
N ALA A 34 -11.93 22.27 -0.11
CA ALA A 34 -10.63 21.61 -0.04
C ALA A 34 -9.90 21.64 -1.39
N ARG A 35 -8.57 21.54 -1.34
CA ARG A 35 -7.72 21.30 -2.52
C ARG A 35 -6.67 20.24 -2.21
N TYR A 36 -6.29 19.49 -3.23
CA TYR A 36 -5.27 18.43 -3.14
C TYR A 36 -4.05 18.80 -3.99
N GLY A 37 -2.85 18.59 -3.46
CA GLY A 37 -1.62 18.82 -4.20
C GLY A 37 -0.36 18.51 -3.40
N LEU A 38 0.80 18.62 -4.05
CA LEU A 38 2.10 18.45 -3.38
C LEU A 38 2.51 19.75 -2.68
N CYS A 39 3.01 19.62 -1.46
CA CYS A 39 3.49 20.75 -0.65
C CYS A 39 4.87 20.43 -0.05
N PRO A 40 5.82 21.40 -0.03
CA PRO A 40 7.08 21.23 0.68
C PRO A 40 6.88 20.96 2.18
N CYS A 41 7.62 20.01 2.73
CA CYS A 41 7.51 19.65 4.15
C CYS A 41 7.91 20.79 5.11
N SER A 42 8.67 21.77 4.62
CA SER A 42 9.09 22.97 5.34
C SER A 42 7.95 23.97 5.57
N THR A 43 6.92 23.95 4.72
CA THR A 43 5.74 24.83 4.83
C THR A 43 4.78 24.35 5.93
N LEU A 44 4.82 23.05 6.25
CA LEU A 44 3.90 22.41 7.19
C LEU A 44 4.23 22.73 8.66
N LYS A 45 3.22 23.23 9.38
CA LYS A 45 3.32 23.55 10.80
C LYS A 45 2.78 22.41 11.65
N SER A 46 3.55 22.02 12.66
CA SER A 46 3.07 21.05 13.66
C SER A 46 1.97 21.67 14.51
N ASN A 47 0.96 20.88 14.85
CA ASN A 47 -0.15 21.35 15.65
C ASN A 47 0.13 21.13 17.15
N PRO A 48 0.14 22.18 17.98
CA PRO A 48 0.42 22.05 19.42
C PRO A 48 -0.65 21.25 20.17
N ALA A 49 -1.86 21.12 19.60
CA ALA A 49 -2.94 20.33 20.18
C ALA A 49 -2.88 18.84 19.80
N ALA A 50 -1.88 18.42 19.00
CA ALA A 50 -1.69 17.01 18.66
C ALA A 50 -1.31 16.20 19.91
N VAL A 51 -2.10 15.17 20.21
CA VAL A 51 -1.92 14.34 21.43
C VAL A 51 -1.17 13.03 21.17
N ARG A 52 -1.04 12.61 19.91
CA ARG A 52 -0.35 11.37 19.55
C ARG A 52 1.16 11.59 19.60
N VAL A 53 1.84 10.76 20.39
CA VAL A 53 3.30 10.70 20.43
C VAL A 53 3.77 9.53 19.58
N HIS A 54 4.72 9.77 18.69
CA HIS A 54 5.24 8.77 17.76
C HIS A 54 6.64 8.31 18.17
N PRO A 55 6.81 7.05 18.64
CA PRO A 55 8.12 6.51 18.95
C PRO A 55 9.01 6.44 17.70
N LYS A 56 10.32 6.61 17.86
CA LYS A 56 11.29 6.55 16.75
C LYS A 56 11.20 5.25 15.94
N GLN A 57 10.90 4.12 16.59
CA GLN A 57 10.71 2.84 15.91
C GLN A 57 9.49 2.87 14.97
N GLN A 58 8.38 3.47 15.40
CA GLN A 58 7.20 3.65 14.56
C GLN A 58 7.52 4.52 13.33
N ILE A 59 8.23 5.63 13.54
CA ILE A 59 8.65 6.51 12.45
C ILE A 59 9.53 5.75 11.45
N LYS A 60 10.48 4.93 11.90
CA LYS A 60 11.31 4.10 11.02
C LYS A 60 10.49 3.11 10.18
N LYS A 61 9.54 2.40 10.81
CA LYS A 61 8.63 1.49 10.10
C LYS A 61 7.86 2.25 9.01
N LEU A 62 7.37 3.44 9.33
CA LEU A 62 6.66 4.29 8.38
C LEU A 62 7.56 4.84 7.26
N THR A 63 8.79 5.25 7.56
CA THR A 63 9.76 5.68 6.54
C THR A 63 10.01 4.57 5.54
N ARG A 64 10.25 3.33 6.01
CA ARG A 64 10.47 2.18 5.12
C ARG A 64 9.26 1.88 4.23
N ALA A 65 8.06 1.89 4.81
CA ALA A 65 6.82 1.70 4.05
C ALA A 65 6.65 2.79 2.96
N ILE A 66 7.04 4.03 3.26
CA ILE A 66 7.02 5.14 2.30
C ILE A 66 8.11 5.00 1.23
N GLU A 67 9.29 4.46 1.55
CA GLU A 67 10.34 4.18 0.57
C GLU A 67 9.90 3.12 -0.46
N VAL A 68 9.09 2.15 -0.04
CA VAL A 68 8.52 1.11 -0.91
C VAL A 68 7.36 1.62 -1.75
N ALA A 69 6.35 2.22 -1.11
CA ALA A 69 5.08 2.56 -1.77
C ALA A 69 5.01 4.02 -2.27
N GLY A 70 5.93 4.88 -1.83
CA GLY A 70 5.80 6.33 -1.93
C GLY A 70 4.86 6.91 -0.86
N PRO A 71 4.78 8.25 -0.74
CA PRO A 71 3.92 8.91 0.23
C PRO A 71 2.46 8.95 -0.25
N LEU A 72 1.82 7.79 -0.41
CA LEU A 72 0.48 7.68 -1.02
C LEU A 72 -0.63 8.35 -0.19
N ALA A 73 -0.51 8.29 1.14
CA ALA A 73 -1.54 8.80 2.05
C ALA A 73 -1.34 10.30 2.32
N PRO A 74 -2.28 11.18 1.95
CA PRO A 74 -2.11 12.61 2.10
C PRO A 74 -2.12 13.06 3.57
N VAL A 75 -1.51 14.21 3.82
CA VAL A 75 -1.61 14.93 5.11
C VAL A 75 -2.76 15.91 5.03
N ILE A 76 -3.60 15.95 6.07
CA ILE A 76 -4.71 16.91 6.12
C ILE A 76 -4.22 18.13 6.89
N VAL A 77 -4.35 19.31 6.29
CA VAL A 77 -3.95 20.59 6.89
C VAL A 77 -5.08 21.61 6.80
N ASP A 78 -5.02 22.61 7.66
CA ASP A 78 -5.90 23.76 7.58
C ASP A 78 -5.38 24.86 6.64
N GLU A 79 -6.11 25.97 6.55
CA GLU A 79 -5.78 27.12 5.72
C GLU A 79 -4.40 27.73 6.02
N ASP A 80 -3.89 27.55 7.25
CA ASP A 80 -2.60 28.08 7.72
C ASP A 80 -1.45 27.08 7.62
N TYR A 81 -1.67 25.94 6.95
CA TYR A 81 -0.75 24.81 6.85
C TYR A 81 -0.47 24.10 8.19
N THR A 82 -1.39 24.22 9.15
CA THR A 82 -1.33 23.49 10.42
C THR A 82 -1.84 22.08 10.21
N ILE A 83 -1.04 21.08 10.60
CA ILE A 83 -1.38 19.67 10.41
C ILE A 83 -2.57 19.29 11.29
N LEU A 84 -3.64 18.80 10.67
CA LEU A 84 -4.80 18.25 11.36
C LEU A 84 -4.67 16.72 11.50
N SER A 85 -4.17 16.03 10.47
CA SER A 85 -3.91 14.60 10.49
C SER A 85 -2.68 14.23 9.65
N GLY A 86 -1.91 13.23 10.09
CA GLY A 86 -0.72 12.75 9.39
C GLY A 86 0.63 13.23 9.94
N HIS A 87 0.72 13.63 11.22
CA HIS A 87 1.98 14.07 11.85
C HIS A 87 3.13 13.07 11.68
N ALA A 88 2.91 11.78 11.97
CA ALA A 88 3.92 10.73 11.75
C ALA A 88 4.40 10.65 10.30
N ARG A 89 3.51 10.85 9.31
CA ARG A 89 3.88 10.81 7.89
C ARG A 89 4.82 11.96 7.56
N VAL A 90 4.52 13.17 8.04
CA VAL A 90 5.41 14.33 7.86
C VAL A 90 6.77 14.07 8.50
N GLU A 91 6.81 13.49 9.71
CA GLU A 91 8.06 13.13 10.37
C GLU A 91 8.86 12.06 9.61
N ALA A 92 8.20 11.02 9.11
CA ALA A 92 8.83 9.95 8.34
C ALA A 92 9.41 10.43 7.01
N VAL A 93 8.71 11.36 6.35
CA VAL A 93 9.10 11.90 5.03
C VAL A 93 10.18 12.96 5.11
N ARG A 94 10.24 13.74 6.21
CA ARG A 94 11.29 14.75 6.45
C ARG A 94 12.71 14.20 6.39
N ALA A 95 12.88 12.89 6.54
CA ALA A 95 14.18 12.23 6.43
C ALA A 95 14.68 12.06 4.99
N GLY A 96 13.82 12.15 3.96
CA GLY A 96 14.19 11.75 2.59
C GLY A 96 13.43 12.35 1.42
N SER A 97 12.33 13.09 1.61
CA SER A 97 11.61 13.79 0.52
C SER A 97 11.39 15.26 0.83
N GLU A 98 11.46 16.09 -0.21
CA GLU A 98 11.21 17.53 -0.12
C GLU A 98 9.72 17.87 -0.04
N SER A 99 8.85 17.03 -0.64
CA SER A 99 7.42 17.29 -0.76
C SER A 99 6.56 16.07 -0.41
N ILE A 100 5.33 16.35 0.04
CA ILE A 100 4.34 15.36 0.47
C ILE A 100 2.95 15.76 -0.06
N PRO A 101 2.09 14.82 -0.49
CA PRO A 101 0.73 15.15 -0.87
C PRO A 101 -0.08 15.59 0.35
N ILE A 102 -0.84 16.66 0.16
CA ILE A 102 -1.70 17.20 1.20
C ILE A 102 -3.11 17.47 0.67
N VAL A 103 -4.06 17.42 1.60
CA VAL A 103 -5.40 18.00 1.45
C VAL A 103 -5.45 19.23 2.33
N GLN A 104 -5.55 20.41 1.73
CA GLN A 104 -5.74 21.66 2.46
C GLN A 104 -7.22 21.99 2.53
N VAL A 105 -7.73 22.17 3.74
CA VAL A 105 -9.15 22.40 4.02
C VAL A 105 -9.37 23.84 4.49
N PHE A 106 -10.43 24.47 4.02
CA PHE A 106 -10.84 25.84 4.34
C PHE A 106 -12.25 25.85 4.94
N GLY A 107 -12.57 26.85 5.75
CA GLY A 107 -13.92 27.05 6.29
C GLY A 107 -14.26 26.20 7.53
N LEU A 108 -13.28 25.49 8.10
CA LEU A 108 -13.46 24.81 9.38
C LEU A 108 -13.32 25.80 10.55
N SER A 109 -14.34 25.88 11.40
CA SER A 109 -14.22 26.60 12.68
C SER A 109 -13.20 25.90 13.59
N GLU A 110 -12.62 26.63 14.54
CA GLU A 110 -11.68 26.07 15.52
C GLU A 110 -12.26 24.86 16.27
N ALA A 111 -13.54 24.94 16.65
CA ALA A 111 -14.26 23.83 17.28
C ALA A 111 -14.30 22.59 16.38
N ARG A 112 -14.57 22.76 15.07
CA ARG A 112 -14.57 21.64 14.10
C ARG A 112 -13.18 21.08 13.88
N LYS A 113 -12.13 21.92 13.81
CA LYS A 113 -10.73 21.47 13.73
C LYS A 113 -10.38 20.59 14.94
N ARG A 114 -10.65 21.06 16.16
CA ARG A 114 -10.38 20.30 17.40
C ARG A 114 -11.19 19.01 17.49
N ALA A 115 -12.48 19.06 17.12
CA ALA A 115 -13.31 17.86 17.08
C ALA A 115 -12.75 16.82 16.09
N PHE A 116 -12.33 17.26 14.91
CA PHE A 116 -11.71 16.40 13.91
C PHE A 116 -10.42 15.74 14.42
N LEU A 117 -9.52 16.51 15.05
CA LEU A 117 -8.30 15.97 15.65
C LEU A 117 -8.59 14.85 16.66
N LEU A 118 -9.58 15.05 17.52
CA LEU A 118 -9.96 14.07 18.54
C LEU A 118 -10.61 12.83 17.91
N SER A 119 -11.53 13.01 16.96
CA SER A 119 -12.24 11.90 16.33
C SER A 119 -11.30 11.05 15.46
N ASP A 120 -10.40 11.66 14.69
CA ASP A 120 -9.44 10.95 13.83
C ASP A 120 -8.56 10.02 14.66
N ASN A 121 -8.06 10.53 15.79
CA ASN A 121 -7.25 9.74 16.72
C ASN A 121 -8.05 8.58 17.33
N ARG A 122 -9.28 8.86 17.80
CA ARG A 122 -10.10 7.87 18.48
C ARG A 122 -10.56 6.75 17.55
N ILE A 123 -11.03 7.10 16.35
CA ILE A 123 -11.48 6.12 15.35
C ILE A 123 -10.33 5.18 14.96
N GLY A 124 -9.13 5.72 14.77
CA GLY A 124 -7.94 4.91 14.49
C GLY A 124 -7.56 3.97 15.65
N GLU A 125 -7.77 4.38 16.90
CA GLU A 125 -7.53 3.56 18.09
C GLU A 125 -8.59 2.49 18.32
N ASP A 126 -9.82 2.67 17.82
CA ASP A 126 -10.90 1.69 17.95
C ASP A 126 -10.77 0.55 16.93
N ALA A 127 -10.01 0.74 15.84
CA ALA A 127 -9.75 -0.30 14.84
C ALA A 127 -8.92 -1.46 15.41
N ARG A 128 -9.19 -2.68 14.95
CA ARG A 128 -8.43 -3.90 15.29
C ARG A 128 -8.09 -4.65 14.01
N LEU A 129 -6.93 -5.31 14.02
CA LEU A 129 -6.50 -6.15 12.93
C LEU A 129 -7.22 -7.50 13.02
N ASP A 130 -7.88 -7.89 11.93
CA ASP A 130 -8.41 -9.25 11.79
C ASP A 130 -7.26 -10.20 11.50
N ARG A 131 -6.73 -10.81 12.56
CA ARG A 131 -5.55 -11.68 12.51
C ARG A 131 -5.76 -12.90 11.62
N GLN A 132 -6.98 -13.45 11.60
CA GLN A 132 -7.29 -14.63 10.79
C GLN A 132 -7.28 -14.28 9.31
N ARG A 133 -7.90 -13.15 8.93
CA ARG A 133 -7.85 -12.67 7.54
C ARG A 133 -6.44 -12.32 7.09
N LEU A 134 -5.64 -11.70 7.97
CA LEU A 134 -4.25 -11.41 7.66
C LEU A 134 -3.46 -12.70 7.43
N ALA A 135 -3.60 -13.70 8.32
CA ALA A 135 -2.87 -14.97 8.20
C ALA A 135 -3.13 -15.67 6.86
N LYS A 136 -4.36 -15.61 6.34
CA LYS A 136 -4.72 -16.16 5.01
C LYS A 136 -4.03 -15.44 3.85
N GLN A 137 -3.69 -14.16 3.99
CA GLN A 137 -3.01 -13.37 2.96
C GLN A 137 -1.49 -13.54 3.00
N ILE A 138 -0.90 -14.01 4.11
CA ILE A 138 0.56 -14.09 4.28
C ILE A 138 1.25 -14.94 3.19
N PRO A 139 0.77 -16.14 2.82
CA PRO A 139 1.45 -16.96 1.82
C PRO A 139 1.54 -16.27 0.45
N GLU A 140 0.42 -15.74 -0.05
CA GLU A 140 0.36 -14.99 -1.30
C GLU A 140 1.22 -13.73 -1.25
N LEU A 141 1.09 -12.95 -0.17
CA LEU A 141 1.85 -11.72 0.02
C LEU A 141 3.36 -11.99 0.04
N THR A 142 3.80 -13.09 0.65
CA THR A 142 5.22 -13.46 0.72
C THR A 142 5.80 -13.70 -0.67
N VAL A 143 5.08 -14.39 -1.54
CA VAL A 143 5.50 -14.62 -2.93
C VAL A 143 5.55 -13.30 -3.70
N LEU A 144 4.50 -12.47 -3.59
CA LEU A 144 4.45 -11.17 -4.28
C LEU A 144 5.57 -10.22 -3.85
N LEU A 145 5.89 -10.18 -2.55
CA LEU A 145 7.00 -9.36 -2.04
C LEU A 145 8.33 -9.86 -2.58
N GLN A 146 8.59 -11.17 -2.58
CA GLN A 146 9.84 -11.74 -3.10
C GLN A 146 10.02 -11.47 -4.59
N ASP A 147 8.97 -11.64 -5.41
CA ASP A 147 8.99 -11.36 -6.84
C ASP A 147 9.28 -9.88 -7.15
N ALA A 148 8.78 -8.98 -6.30
CA ALA A 148 9.03 -7.55 -6.39
C ALA A 148 10.35 -7.10 -5.73
N GLY A 149 11.09 -8.01 -5.09
CA GLY A 149 12.36 -7.72 -4.41
C GLY A 149 12.21 -6.99 -3.06
N PHE A 150 11.07 -7.14 -2.39
CA PHE A 150 10.79 -6.60 -1.06
C PHE A 150 10.78 -7.70 0.01
N GLU A 151 10.94 -7.29 1.27
CA GLU A 151 10.89 -8.16 2.44
C GLU A 151 9.63 -7.90 3.27
N ILE A 152 9.24 -8.85 4.12
CA ILE A 152 8.15 -8.68 5.10
C ILE A 152 8.35 -7.41 5.93
N SER A 153 9.59 -7.13 6.30
CA SER A 153 9.92 -5.97 7.14
C SER A 153 9.72 -4.62 6.45
N ASP A 154 9.52 -4.58 5.13
CA ASP A 154 9.10 -3.39 4.38
C ASP A 154 7.63 -3.01 4.60
N THR A 155 6.80 -3.98 4.99
CA THR A 155 5.36 -3.76 5.26
C THR A 155 5.09 -3.10 6.61
N GLY A 156 6.12 -2.95 7.45
CA GLY A 156 6.02 -2.46 8.83
C GLY A 156 5.77 -3.55 9.87
N PHE A 157 5.52 -4.79 9.44
CA PHE A 157 5.49 -5.97 10.32
C PHE A 157 6.90 -6.49 10.60
N GLU A 158 7.09 -7.05 11.79
CA GLU A 158 8.28 -7.84 12.10
C GLU A 158 8.10 -9.28 11.61
N ILE A 159 9.21 -9.91 11.21
CA ILE A 159 9.18 -11.31 10.73
C ILE A 159 8.55 -12.23 11.77
N ALA A 160 8.90 -12.04 13.04
CA ALA A 160 8.32 -12.79 14.15
C ALA A 160 6.80 -12.60 14.30
N GLU A 161 6.23 -11.46 13.89
CA GLU A 161 4.78 -11.24 13.91
C GLU A 161 4.09 -12.08 12.82
N PHE A 162 4.70 -12.19 11.64
CA PHE A 162 4.20 -13.06 10.56
C PHE A 162 4.33 -14.54 10.94
N ASP A 163 5.47 -14.96 11.47
CA ASP A 163 5.68 -16.34 11.92
C ASP A 163 4.64 -16.74 12.98
N ALA A 164 4.39 -15.85 13.95
CA ALA A 164 3.36 -16.07 14.97
C ALA A 164 1.95 -16.18 14.36
N LEU A 165 1.60 -15.33 13.40
CA LEU A 165 0.31 -15.39 12.71
C LEU A 165 0.15 -16.67 11.89
N THR A 166 1.19 -17.12 11.20
CA THR A 166 1.15 -18.36 10.43
C THR A 166 1.01 -19.58 11.35
N LEU A 167 1.70 -19.59 12.50
CA LEU A 167 1.58 -20.64 13.50
C LEU A 167 0.20 -20.65 14.18
N ASP A 168 -0.32 -19.49 14.58
CA ASP A 168 -1.62 -19.33 15.25
C ASP A 168 -2.80 -19.87 14.40
N PHE A 169 -2.66 -19.84 13.07
CA PHE A 169 -3.72 -20.19 12.12
C PHE A 169 -3.34 -21.30 11.12
N ALA A 170 -2.29 -22.08 11.40
CA ALA A 170 -1.78 -23.12 10.50
C ALA A 170 -2.85 -24.15 10.08
N ASP A 171 -3.76 -24.50 10.98
CA ASP A 171 -4.85 -25.47 10.72
C ASP A 171 -6.07 -24.86 10.00
N GLN A 172 -6.07 -23.55 9.73
CA GLN A 172 -7.21 -22.81 9.16
C GLN A 172 -6.91 -22.20 7.78
N VAL A 173 -5.68 -22.36 7.29
CA VAL A 173 -5.35 -22.11 5.90
C VAL A 173 -5.72 -23.39 5.16
N GLU A 174 -6.96 -23.46 4.69
CA GLU A 174 -7.32 -24.51 3.73
C GLU A 174 -6.40 -24.32 2.52
N ALA A 175 -5.57 -25.33 2.25
CA ALA A 175 -4.89 -25.42 0.98
C ALA A 175 -6.01 -25.48 -0.08
N ASP A 176 -5.93 -24.63 -1.09
CA ASP A 176 -6.74 -24.74 -2.31
C ASP A 176 -6.25 -25.95 -3.14
N ASP A 177 -6.12 -27.10 -2.47
CA ASP A 177 -5.74 -28.40 -3.01
C ASP A 177 -6.99 -29.22 -3.32
N ASP A 178 -8.09 -28.56 -3.72
CA ASP A 178 -9.28 -29.21 -4.28
C ASP A 178 -9.02 -29.68 -5.73
N VAL A 179 -7.80 -30.17 -5.99
CA VAL A 179 -7.51 -30.98 -7.16
C VAL A 179 -8.00 -32.38 -6.83
N ASP A 180 -9.13 -32.78 -7.44
CA ASP A 180 -9.63 -34.14 -7.33
C ASP A 180 -8.49 -35.12 -7.63
N PRO A 181 -8.08 -35.96 -6.66
CA PRO A 181 -6.99 -36.91 -6.84
C PRO A 181 -7.23 -37.87 -8.02
N ALA A 182 -8.49 -38.06 -8.43
CA ALA A 182 -8.84 -38.83 -9.62
C ALA A 182 -8.30 -38.19 -10.92
N LEU A 183 -8.20 -36.86 -11.00
CA LEU A 183 -7.64 -36.14 -12.15
C LEU A 183 -6.13 -36.37 -12.31
N LEU A 184 -5.44 -36.84 -11.27
CA LEU A 184 -4.01 -37.15 -11.29
C LEU A 184 -3.72 -38.62 -11.61
N GLN A 185 -4.74 -39.49 -11.61
CA GLN A 185 -4.59 -40.93 -11.85
C GLN A 185 -4.86 -41.35 -13.29
N GLU A 186 -5.60 -40.55 -14.05
CA GLU A 186 -5.84 -40.82 -15.46
C GLU A 186 -4.79 -40.10 -16.34
N PRO A 187 -4.25 -40.76 -17.39
CA PRO A 187 -3.40 -40.08 -18.34
C PRO A 187 -4.20 -38.93 -18.99
N LEU A 188 -3.65 -37.72 -18.96
CA LEU A 188 -4.32 -36.53 -19.51
C LEU A 188 -4.61 -36.75 -21.01
N VAL A 189 -5.88 -36.93 -21.37
CA VAL A 189 -6.33 -37.06 -22.77
C VAL A 189 -6.95 -35.75 -23.23
N LEU A 190 -6.22 -34.99 -24.05
CA LEU A 190 -6.73 -33.77 -24.68
C LEU A 190 -7.52 -34.10 -25.95
N ARG A 191 -8.73 -33.57 -26.07
CA ARG A 191 -9.58 -33.69 -27.26
C ARG A 191 -9.56 -32.39 -28.06
N PRO A 192 -9.71 -32.47 -29.40
CA PRO A 192 -9.86 -31.26 -30.21
C PRO A 192 -11.06 -30.43 -29.74
N GLY A 193 -10.81 -29.16 -29.42
CA GLY A 193 -11.81 -28.26 -28.84
C GLY A 193 -11.66 -28.01 -27.35
N ASP A 194 -10.83 -28.78 -26.63
CA ASP A 194 -10.49 -28.47 -25.25
C ASP A 194 -9.68 -27.17 -25.18
N LEU A 195 -10.00 -26.33 -24.20
CA LEU A 195 -9.31 -25.07 -23.92
C LEU A 195 -8.44 -25.26 -22.69
N LEU A 196 -7.14 -24.97 -22.83
CA LEU A 196 -6.18 -24.99 -21.74
C LEU A 196 -5.80 -23.57 -21.37
N GLN A 197 -5.89 -23.25 -20.08
CA GLN A 197 -5.47 -21.98 -19.53
C GLN A 197 -4.11 -22.17 -18.83
N LEU A 198 -3.05 -21.67 -19.45
CA LEU A 198 -1.69 -21.72 -18.93
C LEU A 198 -1.37 -20.39 -18.24
N GLY A 199 -1.85 -20.21 -17.01
CA GLY A 199 -1.59 -19.01 -16.22
C GLY A 199 -1.82 -17.69 -16.99
N ASN A 200 -1.15 -16.62 -16.57
CA ASN A 200 -1.41 -15.26 -17.07
C ASN A 200 -0.76 -14.92 -18.43
N ILE A 201 -0.42 -15.91 -19.26
CA ILE A 201 0.17 -15.65 -20.58
C ILE A 201 -0.41 -16.61 -21.63
N ALA A 202 -1.53 -16.20 -22.23
CA ALA A 202 -2.24 -16.76 -23.39
C ALA A 202 -2.87 -18.17 -23.27
N SER A 203 -4.12 -18.28 -23.74
CA SER A 203 -4.84 -19.55 -23.89
C SER A 203 -4.51 -20.24 -25.22
N LEU A 204 -4.35 -21.56 -25.20
CA LEU A 204 -4.17 -22.37 -26.40
C LEU A 204 -5.41 -23.25 -26.63
N SER A 205 -5.91 -23.26 -27.87
CA SER A 205 -6.98 -24.17 -28.31
C SER A 205 -6.37 -25.31 -29.10
N ALA A 206 -6.74 -26.55 -28.76
CA ALA A 206 -6.36 -27.73 -29.54
C ALA A 206 -7.20 -27.79 -30.83
N THR A 207 -6.77 -27.09 -31.89
CA THR A 207 -7.36 -27.22 -33.23
C THR A 207 -6.73 -28.36 -34.03
N HIS A 208 -7.57 -29.00 -34.85
CA HIS A 208 -7.31 -30.24 -35.58
C HIS A 208 -5.91 -30.34 -36.22
N GLY A 209 -5.20 -31.43 -35.87
CA GLY A 209 -4.12 -31.99 -36.69
C GLY A 209 -2.73 -31.39 -36.48
N ILE A 210 -2.12 -31.58 -35.31
CA ILE A 210 -0.67 -31.44 -35.17
C ILE A 210 -0.03 -32.76 -35.64
N ARG A 211 0.62 -32.72 -36.80
CA ARG A 211 1.49 -33.81 -37.27
C ARG A 211 2.65 -33.99 -36.28
N PRO A 212 3.02 -35.23 -35.91
CA PRO A 212 4.15 -35.45 -35.03
C PRO A 212 5.45 -35.19 -35.82
N CYS A 213 6.16 -34.11 -35.49
CA CYS A 213 7.57 -33.97 -35.82
C CYS A 213 8.38 -34.62 -34.69
N TRP A 214 8.75 -35.88 -34.88
CA TRP A 214 9.88 -36.47 -34.18
C TRP A 214 11.17 -36.04 -34.88
N ILE A 215 12.02 -35.30 -34.17
CA ILE A 215 13.46 -35.17 -34.39
C ILE A 215 13.99 -35.00 -32.96
N GLY A 216 14.74 -35.92 -32.35
CA GLY A 216 15.91 -36.64 -32.86
C GLY A 216 17.07 -36.21 -31.97
#